data_AF-A0A3B8QT35-F1
#
_entry.id   AF-A0A3B8QT35-F1
#
_cell.length_a   1.000
_cell.length_b   1.000
_cell.length_c   1.000
_cell.angle_alpha   90.00
_cell.angle_beta   90.00
_cell.angle_gamma   90.00
#
_symmetry.space_group_name_H-M   'P 1'
#
loop_
_entity.id
_entity.type
_entity.pdbx_description
1 polymer ?
#
loop_
_entity_poly.entity_id
_entity_poly.type
_entity_poly.pdbx_seq_one_letter_code
_entity_poly.pdbx_strand_id
1 'polypeptide(L)'
;FEDGSEKPLNIGAFDVDDLKIFSSLVQDSIFPITEMQWDTKAHRFGLLLNRFRWEGVNNERFAPERVQTLLVFNCVLSVSSRAIDINYKKTICSLLSVSFEMKKYGAGDVLLTLSGDGSIRLSVETIEATLKDVTRPYSAPSKAIPHHDD
;
A
#
# COMPACT_ATOMS: atom_id res chain seq x y z
N PHE A 1 -11.29 4.59 22.60
CA PHE A 1 -10.20 3.88 21.89
C PHE A 1 -8.94 4.70 22.15
N GLU A 2 -8.16 4.40 23.19
CA GLU A 2 -7.12 5.34 23.67
C GLU A 2 -5.83 4.70 24.18
N ASP A 3 -5.62 3.39 24.01
CA ASP A 3 -4.40 2.69 24.47
C ASP A 3 -3.72 1.89 23.37
N GLY A 4 -3.50 2.55 22.23
CA GLY A 4 -2.41 2.25 21.30
C GLY A 4 -1.78 3.61 21.03
N SER A 5 -0.52 3.79 21.38
CA SER A 5 0.14 5.10 21.58
C SER A 5 0.25 6.01 20.33
N GLU A 6 -0.40 5.68 19.22
CA GLU A 6 -0.44 6.50 18.01
C GLU A 6 -1.82 6.45 17.35
N LYS A 7 -2.31 7.61 16.89
CA LYS A 7 -3.60 7.73 16.21
C LYS A 7 -3.58 6.98 14.87
N PRO A 8 -4.68 6.34 14.46
CA PRO A 8 -4.75 5.67 13.17
C PRO A 8 -4.46 6.66 12.04
N LEU A 9 -3.68 6.23 11.04
CA LEU A 9 -3.43 7.06 9.86
C LEU A 9 -4.73 7.26 9.07
N ASN A 10 -4.93 8.48 8.59
CA ASN A 10 -5.95 8.83 7.63
C ASN A 10 -5.44 10.06 6.86
N ILE A 11 -4.61 9.80 5.86
CA ILE A 11 -3.87 10.82 5.11
C ILE A 11 -4.15 10.69 3.62
N GLY A 12 -4.05 11.81 2.89
CA GLY A 12 -4.19 11.88 1.44
C GLY A 12 -2.84 12.13 0.76
N ALA A 13 -2.77 11.80 -0.52
CA ALA A 13 -1.65 12.15 -1.39
C ALA A 13 -2.17 12.74 -2.71
N PHE A 14 -1.62 13.89 -3.11
CA PHE A 14 -2.04 14.63 -4.30
C PHE A 14 -0.88 14.95 -5.25
N ASP A 15 0.36 14.67 -4.84
CA ASP A 15 1.55 14.81 -5.67
C ASP A 15 2.55 13.66 -5.47
N VAL A 16 3.68 13.76 -6.16
CA VAL A 16 4.73 12.74 -6.14
C VAL A 16 5.45 12.67 -4.80
N ASP A 17 5.56 13.78 -4.07
CA ASP A 17 6.26 13.81 -2.79
C ASP A 17 5.39 13.19 -1.69
N ASP A 18 4.08 13.43 -1.70
CA ASP A 18 3.13 12.69 -0.86
C ASP A 18 3.18 11.19 -1.14
N LEU A 19 3.27 10.80 -2.42
CA LEU A 19 3.32 9.39 -2.80
C LEU A 19 4.58 8.69 -2.31
N LYS A 20 5.72 9.40 -2.20
CA LYS A 20 6.94 8.86 -1.57
C LYS A 20 6.70 8.53 -0.09
N ILE A 21 5.98 9.39 0.63
CA ILE A 21 5.60 9.12 2.03
C ILE A 21 4.73 7.87 2.09
N PHE A 22 3.73 7.75 1.20
CA PHE A 22 2.90 6.54 1.12
C PHE A 22 3.75 5.30 0.87
N SER A 23 4.70 5.35 -0.09
CA SER A 23 5.59 4.23 -0.40
C SER A 23 6.33 3.74 0.85
N SER A 24 6.89 4.66 1.66
CA SER A 24 7.57 4.28 2.91
C SER A 24 6.61 3.68 3.95
N LEU A 25 5.38 4.21 4.06
CA LEU A 25 4.38 3.72 5.03
C LEU A 25 3.81 2.35 4.68
N VAL A 26 3.74 2.01 3.38
CA VAL A 26 3.18 0.75 2.89
C VAL A 26 4.23 -0.27 2.49
N GLN A 27 5.52 0.05 2.61
CA GLN A 27 6.59 -0.91 2.40
C GLN A 27 6.44 -2.09 3.38
N ASP A 28 6.67 -3.31 2.89
CA ASP A 28 6.47 -4.58 3.61
C ASP A 28 5.03 -4.87 4.01
N SER A 29 4.08 -4.23 3.32
CA SER A 29 2.67 -4.58 3.47
C SER A 29 2.38 -5.92 2.82
N ILE A 30 1.61 -6.74 3.52
CA ILE A 30 1.21 -8.06 3.02
C ILE A 30 -0.30 -8.06 2.75
N PHE A 31 -0.70 -8.59 1.61
CA PHE A 31 -2.10 -8.72 1.24
C PHE A 31 -2.37 -9.98 0.41
N PRO A 32 -3.52 -10.65 0.60
CA PRO A 32 -4.03 -11.61 -0.37
C PRO A 32 -4.38 -10.91 -1.68
N ILE A 33 -4.13 -11.57 -2.80
CA ILE A 33 -4.48 -11.04 -4.13
C ILE A 33 -5.97 -10.70 -4.29
N THR A 34 -6.83 -11.33 -3.47
CA THR A 34 -8.28 -11.11 -3.44
C THR A 34 -8.71 -9.79 -2.78
N GLU A 35 -7.80 -9.08 -2.11
CA GLU A 35 -8.07 -7.80 -1.45
C GLU A 35 -7.93 -6.59 -2.38
N MET A 36 -7.68 -6.83 -3.67
CA MET A 36 -7.69 -5.79 -4.70
C MET A 36 -9.07 -5.66 -5.33
N GLN A 37 -9.54 -4.43 -5.46
CA GLN A 37 -10.78 -4.13 -6.16
C GLN A 37 -10.61 -2.91 -7.07
N TRP A 38 -11.06 -3.02 -8.32
CA TRP A 38 -11.17 -1.90 -9.24
C TRP A 38 -12.62 -1.66 -9.61
N ASP A 39 -13.14 -0.49 -9.23
CA ASP A 39 -14.43 0.02 -9.66
C ASP A 39 -14.23 0.92 -10.88
N THR A 40 -14.54 0.36 -12.06
CA THR A 40 -14.41 1.04 -13.35
C THR A 40 -15.41 2.16 -13.54
N LYS A 41 -16.53 2.20 -12.80
CA LYS A 41 -17.51 3.27 -12.89
C LYS A 41 -17.13 4.46 -12.01
N ALA A 42 -16.55 4.17 -10.86
CA ALA A 42 -16.07 5.18 -9.92
C ALA A 42 -14.62 5.64 -10.21
N HIS A 43 -13.94 5.05 -11.21
CA HIS A 43 -12.51 5.26 -11.49
C HIS A 43 -11.65 5.09 -10.23
N ARG A 44 -11.91 4.02 -9.46
CA ARG A 44 -11.31 3.83 -8.14
C ARG A 44 -10.68 2.45 -8.01
N PHE A 45 -9.42 2.43 -7.60
CA PHE A 45 -8.74 1.21 -7.18
C PHE A 45 -8.61 1.21 -5.65
N GLY A 46 -9.01 0.13 -5.00
CA GLY A 46 -8.86 -0.09 -3.57
C GLY A 46 -8.02 -1.34 -3.31
N LEU A 47 -7.17 -1.26 -2.29
CA LEU A 47 -6.36 -2.36 -1.80
C LEU A 47 -6.41 -2.39 -0.27
N LEU A 48 -6.89 -3.49 0.30
CA LEU A 48 -6.78 -3.76 1.72
C LEU A 48 -5.48 -4.52 1.99
N LEU A 49 -4.61 -3.94 2.81
CA LEU A 49 -3.29 -4.50 3.11
C LEU A 49 -3.00 -4.47 4.60
N ASN A 50 -2.02 -5.26 5.03
CA ASN A 50 -1.52 -5.26 6.40
C ASN A 50 -0.14 -4.63 6.40
N ARG A 51 -0.06 -3.31 6.59
CA ARG A 51 1.22 -2.59 6.59
C ARG A 51 2.00 -2.89 7.86
N PHE A 52 3.32 -2.95 7.72
CA PHE A 52 4.21 -2.97 8.86
C PHE A 52 4.31 -1.56 9.44
N ARG A 53 4.22 -1.44 10.77
CA ARG A 53 4.31 -0.14 11.44
C ARG A 53 5.75 0.26 11.68
N TRP A 54 6.36 0.88 10.68
CA TRP A 54 7.71 1.44 10.75
C TRP A 54 7.86 2.54 11.81
N GLU A 55 6.77 3.24 12.13
CA GLU A 55 6.76 4.38 13.07
C GLU A 55 7.15 3.96 14.50
N GLY A 56 6.87 2.71 14.89
CA GLY A 56 7.16 2.19 16.22
C GLY A 56 8.55 1.55 16.39
N VAL A 57 9.28 1.32 15.30
CA VAL A 57 10.48 0.43 15.30
C VAL A 57 11.65 1.00 16.09
N ASN A 58 11.79 2.32 16.14
CA ASN A 58 12.88 2.98 16.88
C ASN A 58 12.68 2.99 18.40
N ASN A 59 11.58 2.42 18.89
CA ASN A 59 11.30 2.32 20.30
C ASN A 59 11.41 0.86 20.74
N GLU A 60 12.53 0.52 21.39
CA GLU A 60 12.84 -0.84 21.89
C GLU A 60 11.76 -1.45 22.79
N ARG A 61 10.82 -0.63 23.28
CA ARG A 61 9.68 -1.10 24.10
C ARG A 61 8.53 -1.68 23.28
N PHE A 62 8.47 -1.42 21.97
CA PHE A 62 7.39 -1.88 21.12
C PHE A 62 7.85 -3.09 20.29
N ALA A 63 7.12 -4.19 20.43
CA ALA A 63 7.29 -5.32 19.52
C ALA A 63 6.90 -4.89 18.09
N PRO A 64 7.44 -5.53 17.04
CA PRO A 64 7.02 -5.25 15.68
C PRO A 64 5.51 -5.42 15.52
N GLU A 65 4.86 -4.43 14.91
CA GLU A 65 3.40 -4.38 14.76
C GLU A 65 2.99 -4.29 13.30
N ARG A 66 1.76 -4.75 13.03
CA ARG A 66 1.05 -4.53 11.79
C ARG A 66 -0.29 -3.88 12.06
N VAL A 67 -0.81 -3.20 11.05
CA VAL A 67 -2.16 -2.64 11.07
C VAL A 67 -2.80 -2.88 9.72
N GLN A 68 -4.11 -3.18 9.72
CA GLN A 68 -4.85 -3.30 8.48
C GLN A 68 -5.20 -1.90 7.98
N THR A 69 -4.91 -1.64 6.71
CA THR A 69 -4.97 -0.32 6.11
C THR A 69 -5.59 -0.42 4.72
N LEU A 70 -6.48 0.51 4.42
CA LEU A 70 -7.05 0.68 3.09
C LEU A 70 -6.22 1.72 2.33
N LEU A 71 -5.63 1.30 1.21
CA LEU A 71 -4.99 2.16 0.22
C LEU A 71 -5.95 2.33 -0.96
N VAL A 72 -6.34 3.57 -1.25
CA VAL A 72 -7.27 3.91 -2.32
C VAL A 72 -6.60 4.87 -3.29
N PHE A 73 -6.77 4.62 -4.58
CA PHE A 73 -6.45 5.56 -5.66
C PHE A 73 -7.74 5.93 -6.40
N ASN A 74 -8.00 7.22 -6.56
CA ASN A 74 -9.07 7.75 -7.42
C ASN A 74 -8.50 8.10 -8.80
N CYS A 75 -9.37 8.52 -9.72
CA CYS A 75 -9.01 8.89 -11.10
C CYS A 75 -8.29 7.77 -11.88
N VAL A 76 -8.54 6.51 -11.53
CA VAL A 76 -7.94 5.33 -12.16
C VAL A 76 -8.68 4.97 -13.44
N LEU A 77 -8.00 5.13 -14.58
CA LEU A 77 -8.50 4.86 -15.93
C LEU A 77 -8.33 3.40 -16.34
N SER A 78 -7.25 2.76 -15.91
CA SER A 78 -7.01 1.34 -16.18
C SER A 78 -6.09 0.71 -15.16
N VAL A 79 -6.25 -0.61 -14.99
CA VAL A 79 -5.41 -1.44 -14.12
C VAL A 79 -4.83 -2.57 -14.94
N SER A 80 -3.53 -2.81 -14.78
CA SER A 80 -2.84 -3.96 -15.37
C SER A 80 -1.87 -4.56 -14.36
N SER A 81 -1.51 -5.82 -14.55
CA SER A 81 -0.53 -6.51 -13.69
C SER A 81 0.48 -7.26 -14.53
N ARG A 82 1.66 -7.50 -13.95
CA ARG A 82 2.75 -8.27 -14.55
C ARG A 82 3.27 -9.27 -13.54
N ALA A 83 3.62 -10.47 -14.00
CA ALA A 83 4.22 -11.54 -13.20
C ALA A 83 3.40 -11.92 -11.96
N ILE A 84 2.08 -11.77 -12.02
CA ILE A 84 1.13 -12.14 -10.98
C ILE A 84 -0.03 -12.90 -11.64
N ASP A 85 -0.38 -14.07 -11.12
CA ASP A 85 -1.58 -14.79 -11.55
C ASP A 85 -2.78 -14.39 -10.69
N ILE A 86 -3.59 -13.48 -11.23
CA ILE A 86 -4.83 -13.01 -10.59
C ILE A 86 -5.88 -14.09 -10.38
N ASN A 87 -5.78 -15.24 -11.07
CA ASN A 87 -6.71 -16.35 -10.92
C ASN A 87 -6.33 -17.25 -9.74
N TYR A 88 -5.06 -17.25 -9.32
CA TYR A 88 -4.61 -18.02 -8.17
C TYR A 88 -4.88 -17.27 -6.85
N LYS A 89 -6.12 -17.38 -6.37
CA LYS A 89 -6.65 -16.66 -5.19
C LYS A 89 -5.92 -16.92 -3.86
N LYS A 90 -5.04 -17.93 -3.80
CA LYS A 90 -4.22 -18.22 -2.62
C LYS A 90 -2.92 -17.41 -2.58
N THR A 91 -2.63 -16.62 -3.61
CA THR A 91 -1.44 -15.79 -3.67
C THR A 91 -1.46 -14.73 -2.57
N ILE A 92 -0.39 -14.69 -1.79
CA ILE A 92 -0.10 -13.62 -0.85
C ILE A 92 1.00 -12.76 -1.47
N CYS A 93 0.74 -11.47 -1.60
CA CYS A 93 1.65 -10.49 -2.17
C CYS A 93 2.31 -9.67 -1.05
N SER A 94 3.55 -9.25 -1.28
CA SER A 94 4.24 -8.23 -0.48
C SER A 94 4.44 -6.98 -1.33
N LEU A 95 3.99 -5.82 -0.85
CA LEU A 95 4.20 -4.52 -1.49
C LEU A 95 5.57 -3.96 -1.06
N LEU A 96 6.42 -3.68 -2.04
CA LEU A 96 7.77 -3.15 -1.82
C LEU A 96 7.82 -1.63 -2.00
N SER A 97 7.11 -1.09 -2.98
CA SER A 97 7.11 0.34 -3.24
C SER A 97 5.89 0.81 -4.02
N VAL A 98 5.63 2.11 -3.90
CA VAL A 98 4.68 2.86 -4.72
C VAL A 98 5.44 3.98 -5.42
N SER A 99 5.39 4.02 -6.74
CA SER A 99 6.04 5.07 -7.52
C SER A 99 5.12 5.66 -8.58
N PHE A 100 5.48 6.81 -9.14
CA PHE A 100 4.73 7.48 -10.19
C PHE A 100 5.60 7.76 -11.41
N GLU A 101 5.13 7.33 -12.57
CA GLU A 101 5.70 7.63 -13.87
C GLU A 101 4.85 8.70 -14.56
N MET A 102 5.31 9.96 -14.50
CA MET A 102 4.59 11.07 -15.11
C MET A 102 4.52 10.93 -16.63
N LYS A 103 3.33 11.18 -17.18
CA LYS A 103 3.04 11.30 -18.61
C LYS A 103 2.71 12.77 -18.92
N LYS A 104 1.70 13.02 -19.76
CA LYS A 104 1.35 14.35 -20.24
C LYS A 104 0.35 15.02 -19.31
N TYR A 105 0.53 16.31 -19.03
CA TYR A 105 -0.44 17.15 -18.32
C TYR A 105 -0.82 16.65 -16.91
N GLY A 106 0.13 16.06 -16.17
CA GLY A 106 -0.11 15.58 -14.80
C GLY A 106 -0.69 14.15 -14.72
N ALA A 107 -1.20 13.61 -15.82
CA ALA A 107 -1.54 12.19 -15.91
C ALA A 107 -0.27 11.33 -15.84
N GLY A 108 -0.43 10.07 -15.45
CA GLY A 108 0.70 9.14 -15.34
C GLY A 108 0.29 7.75 -14.92
N ASP A 109 1.28 6.94 -14.57
CA ASP A 109 1.06 5.61 -14.03
C ASP A 109 1.58 5.53 -12.60
N VAL A 110 0.72 5.11 -11.68
CA VAL A 110 1.15 4.64 -10.36
C VAL A 110 1.57 3.18 -10.47
N LEU A 111 2.77 2.85 -10.00
CA LEU A 111 3.30 1.49 -9.96
C LEU A 111 3.35 0.98 -8.53
N LEU A 112 2.65 -0.12 -8.27
CA LEU A 112 2.78 -0.91 -7.05
C LEU A 112 3.73 -2.07 -7.35
N THR A 113 4.97 -1.97 -6.86
CA THR A 113 5.98 -3.01 -7.05
C THR A 113 5.84 -4.07 -5.97
N LEU A 114 5.73 -5.33 -6.36
CA LEU A 114 5.59 -6.46 -5.44
C LEU A 114 6.87 -7.28 -5.38
N SER A 115 7.05 -8.03 -4.29
CA SER A 115 8.08 -9.05 -4.20
C SER A 115 7.90 -10.13 -5.27
N GLY A 116 9.00 -10.70 -5.77
CA GLY A 116 8.96 -11.78 -6.76
C GLY A 116 8.60 -11.29 -8.16
N ASP A 117 9.17 -10.15 -8.59
CA ASP A 117 9.03 -9.52 -9.92
C ASP A 117 7.61 -9.05 -10.30
N GLY A 118 6.64 -9.21 -9.40
CA GLY A 118 5.26 -8.79 -9.60
C GLY A 118 5.12 -7.27 -9.61
N SER A 119 4.19 -6.76 -10.42
CA SER A 119 3.77 -5.36 -10.31
C SER A 119 2.33 -5.15 -10.74
N ILE A 120 1.72 -4.10 -10.19
CA ILE A 120 0.41 -3.59 -10.60
C ILE A 120 0.60 -2.15 -11.06
N ARG A 121 0.09 -1.83 -12.26
CA ARG A 121 0.13 -0.50 -12.86
C ARG A 121 -1.28 0.06 -12.88
N LEU A 122 -1.46 1.23 -12.26
CA LEU A 122 -2.68 2.02 -12.29
C LEU A 122 -2.43 3.23 -13.19
N SER A 123 -3.12 3.30 -14.33
CA SER A 123 -3.06 4.51 -15.15
C SER A 123 -4.06 5.53 -14.61
N VAL A 124 -3.60 6.73 -14.29
CA VAL A 124 -4.39 7.76 -13.59
C VAL A 124 -4.38 9.10 -14.32
N GLU A 125 -5.49 9.83 -14.23
CA GLU A 125 -5.57 11.23 -14.73
C GLU A 125 -4.75 12.19 -13.87
N THR A 126 -4.66 11.93 -12.57
CA THR A 126 -3.89 12.69 -11.59
C THR A 126 -3.59 11.80 -10.38
N ILE A 127 -2.60 12.18 -9.57
CA ILE A 127 -2.39 11.57 -8.26
C ILE A 127 -3.52 12.03 -7.34
N GLU A 128 -4.34 11.09 -6.87
CA GLU A 128 -5.30 11.30 -5.80
C GLU A 128 -5.43 9.98 -5.05
N ALA A 129 -4.83 9.90 -3.87
CA ALA A 129 -4.81 8.68 -3.07
C ALA A 129 -5.15 8.93 -1.60
N THR A 130 -5.59 7.89 -0.90
CA THR A 130 -5.86 7.90 0.53
C THR A 130 -5.29 6.65 1.18
N LEU A 131 -4.64 6.81 2.33
CA LEU A 131 -4.17 5.72 3.18
C LEU A 131 -4.87 5.84 4.54
N LYS A 132 -5.65 4.83 4.90
CA LYS A 132 -6.47 4.83 6.12
C LYS A 132 -6.33 3.54 6.91
N ASP A 133 -5.84 3.62 8.14
CA ASP A 133 -5.84 2.49 9.07
C ASP A 133 -7.27 2.18 9.51
N VAL A 134 -7.67 0.92 9.39
CA VAL A 134 -9.06 0.45 9.65
C VAL A 134 -9.17 -0.49 10.85
N THR A 135 -8.05 -0.91 11.44
CA THR A 135 -8.01 -1.69 12.68
C THR A 135 -7.14 -1.03 13.74
N ARG A 136 -7.16 -1.59 14.97
CA ARG A 136 -6.06 -1.34 15.90
C ARG A 136 -4.79 -2.06 15.42
N PRO A 137 -3.60 -1.53 15.71
CA PRO A 137 -2.35 -2.26 15.55
C PRO A 137 -2.38 -3.58 16.34
N TYR A 138 -1.71 -4.59 15.80
CA TYR A 138 -1.55 -5.90 16.42
C TYR A 138 -0.11 -6.38 16.25
N SER A 139 0.36 -7.23 17.17
CA SER A 139 1.71 -7.78 17.09
C SER A 139 1.91 -8.56 15.80
N ALA A 140 2.98 -8.24 15.07
CA ALA A 140 3.34 -8.93 13.85
C ALA A 140 3.56 -10.43 14.15
N PRO A 141 2.91 -11.35 13.42
CA PRO A 141 3.01 -12.79 13.71
C PRO A 141 4.44 -13.34 13.70
N SER A 142 5.31 -12.80 12.84
CA SER A 142 6.73 -13.18 12.76
C SER A 142 7.56 -12.72 13.96
N LYS A 143 7.10 -11.68 14.68
CA LYS A 143 7.86 -10.94 15.71
C LYS A 143 9.21 -10.38 15.22
N ALA A 144 9.42 -10.39 13.90
CA ALA A 144 10.64 -9.93 13.26
C ALA A 144 10.38 -8.67 12.45
N ILE A 145 11.35 -7.78 12.44
CA ILE A 145 11.39 -6.60 11.57
C ILE A 145 11.81 -7.09 10.17
N PRO A 146 11.13 -6.69 9.08
CA PRO A 146 11.59 -6.97 7.73
C PRO A 146 13.02 -6.44 7.51
N HIS A 147 13.85 -7.24 6.83
CA HIS A 147 15.21 -6.84 6.44
C HIS A 147 15.26 -6.72 4.92
N HIS A 148 15.88 -5.65 4.43
CA HIS A 148 16.17 -5.44 3.02
C HIS A 148 17.68 -5.42 2.86
N ASP A 149 18.21 -6.22 1.94
CA ASP A 149 19.60 -6.06 1.51
C ASP A 149 19.60 -4.91 0.48
N ASP A 150 20.45 -3.91 0.70
CA ASP A 150 20.60 -2.74 -0.19
C ASP A 150 21.14 -3.11 -1.59
#